data_AF-A0A3P7LMD9-F1
#
_entry.id   AF-A0A3P7LMD9-F1
#
_cell.length_a   1.000
_cell.length_b   1.000
_cell.length_c   1.000
_cell.angle_alpha   90.00
_cell.angle_beta   90.00
_cell.angle_gamma   90.00
#
_symmetry.space_group_name_H-M   'P 1'
#
loop_
_entity.id
_entity.type
_entity.pdbx_description
1 polymer ?
#
loop_
_entity_poly.entity_id
_entity_poly.type
_entity_poly.pdbx_seq_one_letter_code
_entity_poly.pdbx_strand_id
1 'polypeptide(L)'
;MHGLGNFKPDENVRVQNFTTDWKDGLSMCALLHRHRPDLLDFNTLLSQTPLARITTAFTVAGTSLQIPVLVEPAEFIACCCDERCVIAVVATWYQFLNQDRATKKSGDRLSAVLAKAVDANKKLAAYLWRVARAKTWLKKNQDFLSRQTEILASRRQRSGQSSADESLRRLRHWYSEEKRPQIAQMNQIEVDFLYF
;
A
#
# COMPACT_ATOMS: atom_id res chain seq x y z
N MET A 1 -11.09 -31.08 -24.31
CA MET A 1 -9.92 -31.08 -25.20
C MET A 1 -8.81 -30.31 -24.49
N HIS A 2 -7.72 -31.02 -24.16
CA HIS A 2 -6.60 -30.53 -23.37
C HIS A 2 -5.81 -29.43 -24.09
N GLY A 3 -5.23 -28.52 -23.32
CA GLY A 3 -4.57 -27.30 -23.76
C GLY A 3 -3.46 -27.52 -24.78
N LEU A 4 -3.58 -26.81 -25.90
CA LEU A 4 -2.43 -26.35 -26.66
C LEU A 4 -1.71 -25.33 -25.76
N GLY A 5 -0.45 -25.61 -25.43
CA GLY A 5 0.38 -24.70 -24.65
C GLY A 5 0.34 -23.30 -25.25
N ASN A 6 0.34 -22.29 -24.37
CA ASN A 6 0.38 -20.87 -24.70
C ASN A 6 1.60 -20.57 -25.61
N PHE A 7 1.46 -20.76 -26.93
CA PHE A 7 2.46 -20.36 -27.90
C PHE A 7 2.38 -18.85 -28.02
N LYS A 8 3.38 -18.16 -27.47
CA LYS A 8 3.55 -16.71 -27.60
C LYS A 8 4.59 -16.45 -28.68
N PRO A 9 4.17 -16.10 -29.91
CA PRO A 9 5.10 -15.97 -31.03
C PRO A 9 6.13 -14.86 -30.83
N ASP A 10 5.85 -13.87 -29.98
CA ASP A 10 6.81 -12.82 -29.57
C ASP A 10 7.97 -13.36 -28.71
N GLU A 11 7.80 -14.48 -28.00
CA GLU A 11 8.88 -15.10 -27.20
C GLU A 11 9.98 -15.73 -28.08
N ASN A 12 9.72 -15.94 -29.38
CA ASN A 12 10.70 -16.46 -30.33
C ASN A 12 11.52 -15.36 -31.02
N VAL A 13 11.23 -14.08 -30.77
CA VAL A 13 12.02 -12.97 -31.31
C VAL A 13 13.30 -12.82 -30.49
N ARG A 14 14.45 -13.07 -31.13
CA ARG A 14 15.77 -12.94 -30.49
C ARG A 14 16.48 -11.71 -31.01
N VAL A 15 16.71 -10.75 -30.12
CA VAL A 15 17.49 -9.53 -30.39
C VAL A 15 18.88 -9.66 -29.79
N GLN A 16 19.92 -9.46 -30.60
CA GLN A 16 21.34 -9.56 -30.25
C GLN A 16 22.11 -8.28 -30.52
N ASN A 17 21.60 -7.39 -31.37
CA ASN A 17 22.21 -6.10 -31.68
C ASN A 17 21.17 -4.97 -31.71
N PHE A 18 21.64 -3.72 -31.71
CA PHE A 18 20.81 -2.53 -31.95
C PHE A 18 20.94 -2.03 -33.39
N THR A 19 21.03 -2.94 -34.37
CA THR A 19 21.11 -2.56 -35.78
C THR A 19 20.15 -3.41 -36.61
N THR A 20 20.65 -4.48 -37.22
CA THR A 20 19.92 -5.30 -38.20
C THR A 20 18.74 -6.06 -37.62
N ASP A 21 18.79 -6.42 -36.34
CA ASP A 21 17.73 -7.21 -35.68
C ASP A 21 16.42 -6.41 -35.49
N TRP A 22 16.46 -5.09 -35.71
CA TRP A 22 15.31 -4.20 -35.61
C TRP A 22 14.70 -3.88 -36.97
N LYS A 23 15.44 -4.15 -38.05
CA LYS A 23 15.09 -3.77 -39.42
C LYS A 23 13.86 -4.50 -39.94
N ASP A 24 13.61 -5.72 -39.49
CA ASP A 24 12.49 -6.55 -39.93
C ASP A 24 11.15 -6.21 -39.23
N GLY A 25 11.21 -5.32 -38.23
CA GLY A 25 10.07 -4.83 -37.46
C GLY A 25 9.57 -5.74 -36.34
N LEU A 26 9.94 -7.03 -36.31
CA LEU A 26 9.40 -7.97 -35.32
C LEU A 26 9.84 -7.62 -33.90
N SER A 27 11.06 -7.13 -33.75
CA SER A 27 11.62 -6.66 -32.47
C SER A 27 10.82 -5.49 -31.89
N MET A 28 10.41 -4.52 -32.73
CA MET A 28 9.56 -3.40 -32.31
C MET A 28 8.15 -3.86 -31.92
N CYS A 29 7.55 -4.75 -32.71
CA CYS A 29 6.26 -5.34 -32.41
C CYS A 29 6.29 -6.14 -31.08
N ALA A 30 7.36 -6.89 -30.84
CA ALA A 30 7.51 -7.74 -29.66
C ALA A 30 7.66 -6.90 -28.39
N LEU A 31 8.41 -5.80 -28.45
CA LEU A 31 8.49 -4.84 -27.33
C LEU A 31 7.11 -4.33 -26.91
N LEU A 32 6.27 -3.97 -27.88
CA LEU A 32 4.94 -3.43 -27.63
C LEU A 32 4.00 -4.50 -27.06
N HIS A 33 3.95 -5.67 -27.72
CA HIS A 33 3.11 -6.80 -27.32
C HIS A 33 3.47 -7.33 -25.91
N ARG A 34 4.76 -7.29 -25.52
CA ARG A 34 5.20 -7.67 -24.17
C ARG A 34 4.61 -6.78 -23.06
N HIS A 35 4.36 -5.51 -23.35
CA HIS A 35 3.80 -4.56 -22.39
C HIS A 35 2.27 -4.52 -22.44
N ARG A 36 1.70 -4.59 -23.65
CA ARG A 36 0.25 -4.53 -23.92
C ARG A 36 -0.11 -5.53 -25.04
N PRO A 37 -0.28 -6.82 -24.70
CA PRO A 37 -0.56 -7.85 -25.69
C PRO A 37 -1.93 -7.68 -26.37
N ASP A 38 -2.81 -6.91 -25.75
CA ASP A 38 -4.14 -6.54 -26.23
C ASP A 38 -4.12 -5.60 -27.46
N LEU A 39 -3.01 -4.91 -27.73
CA LEU A 39 -2.95 -3.87 -28.77
C LEU A 39 -2.43 -4.34 -30.13
N LEU A 40 -1.87 -5.55 -30.21
CA LEU A 40 -1.32 -6.09 -31.46
C LEU A 40 -1.62 -7.59 -31.58
N ASP A 41 -2.16 -8.00 -32.72
CA ASP A 41 -2.18 -9.43 -33.07
C ASP A 41 -0.85 -9.83 -33.71
N PHE A 42 0.05 -10.34 -32.87
CA PHE A 42 1.40 -10.71 -33.29
C PHE A 42 1.43 -11.79 -34.39
N ASN A 43 0.44 -12.68 -34.46
CA ASN A 43 0.42 -13.74 -35.48
C ASN A 43 0.27 -13.16 -36.88
N THR A 44 -0.59 -12.14 -37.04
CA THR A 44 -0.81 -11.51 -38.35
C THR A 44 0.41 -10.75 -38.84
N LEU A 45 1.24 -10.26 -37.93
CA LEU A 45 2.45 -9.50 -38.25
C LEU A 45 3.54 -10.39 -38.83
N LEU A 46 3.59 -11.69 -38.50
CA LEU A 46 4.61 -12.63 -38.99
C LEU A 46 4.62 -12.74 -40.52
N SER A 47 3.48 -12.59 -41.20
CA SER A 47 3.39 -12.63 -42.67
C SER A 47 3.57 -11.28 -43.37
N GLN A 48 3.67 -10.18 -42.62
CA GLN A 48 3.74 -8.83 -43.20
C GLN A 48 5.17 -8.42 -43.60
N THR A 49 5.26 -7.37 -44.43
CA THR A 49 6.55 -6.77 -44.80
C THR A 49 7.13 -5.95 -43.63
N PRO A 50 8.46 -5.74 -43.59
CA PRO A 50 9.09 -4.95 -42.53
C PRO A 50 8.48 -3.55 -42.35
N LEU A 51 8.24 -2.85 -43.46
CA LEU A 51 7.62 -1.52 -43.43
C LEU A 51 6.21 -1.57 -42.83
N ALA A 52 5.38 -2.54 -43.21
CA ALA A 52 4.03 -2.66 -42.67
C ALA A 52 4.04 -2.97 -41.15
N ARG A 53 4.93 -3.87 -40.69
CA ARG A 53 5.09 -4.19 -39.27
C ARG A 53 5.51 -2.97 -38.45
N ILE A 54 6.53 -2.26 -38.93
CA ILE A 54 7.07 -1.08 -38.25
C ILE A 54 6.01 0.02 -38.23
N THR A 55 5.37 0.32 -39.36
CA THR A 55 4.27 1.29 -39.40
C THR A 55 3.18 0.94 -38.39
N THR A 56 2.74 -0.32 -38.35
CA THR A 56 1.72 -0.77 -37.40
C THR A 56 2.17 -0.55 -35.95
N ALA A 57 3.39 -0.96 -35.61
CA ALA A 57 3.94 -0.77 -34.27
C ALA A 57 4.02 0.71 -33.88
N PHE A 58 4.55 1.57 -34.75
CA PHE A 58 4.68 3.01 -34.52
C PHE A 58 3.31 3.70 -34.40
N THR A 59 2.33 3.33 -35.23
CA THR A 59 0.97 3.85 -35.13
C THR A 59 0.33 3.48 -33.80
N VAL A 60 0.42 2.21 -33.38
CA VAL A 60 -0.14 1.78 -32.09
C VAL A 60 0.57 2.45 -30.92
N ALA A 61 1.90 2.55 -30.97
CA ALA A 61 2.68 3.24 -29.95
C ALA A 61 2.29 4.72 -29.80
N GLY A 62 2.13 5.45 -30.90
CA GLY A 62 1.72 6.85 -30.88
C GLY A 62 0.28 7.06 -30.45
N THR A 63 -0.66 6.29 -31.01
CA THR A 63 -2.10 6.50 -30.78
C THR A 63 -2.59 5.95 -29.45
N SER A 64 -2.17 4.74 -29.09
CA SER A 64 -2.71 4.01 -27.93
C SER A 64 -1.85 4.18 -26.68
N LEU A 65 -0.54 4.39 -26.83
CA LEU A 65 0.40 4.51 -25.72
C LEU A 65 1.04 5.89 -25.60
N GLN A 66 0.67 6.84 -26.46
CA GLN A 66 1.16 8.22 -26.46
C GLN A 66 2.70 8.32 -26.51
N ILE A 67 3.35 7.33 -27.10
CA ILE A 67 4.81 7.34 -27.30
C ILE A 67 5.11 8.29 -28.47
N PRO A 68 6.00 9.28 -28.29
CA PRO A 68 6.34 10.19 -29.37
C PRO A 68 7.03 9.45 -30.53
N VAL A 69 6.51 9.65 -31.73
CA VAL A 69 7.10 9.14 -32.98
C VAL A 69 8.21 10.10 -33.40
N LEU A 70 9.46 9.69 -33.18
CA LEU A 70 10.65 10.53 -33.44
C LEU A 70 11.10 10.50 -34.90
N VAL A 71 10.74 9.44 -35.63
CA VAL A 71 11.17 9.16 -37.01
C VAL A 71 10.04 8.44 -37.74
N GLU A 72 9.99 8.60 -39.06
CA GLU A 72 9.04 7.85 -39.88
C GLU A 72 9.43 6.36 -40.00
N PRO A 73 8.47 5.43 -40.20
CA PRO A 73 8.76 4.00 -40.31
C PRO A 73 9.82 3.64 -41.37
N ALA A 74 9.79 4.30 -42.53
CA ALA A 74 10.77 4.07 -43.59
C ALA A 74 12.17 4.59 -43.22
N GLU A 75 12.23 5.73 -42.51
CA GLU A 75 13.48 6.32 -42.02
C GLU A 75 14.11 5.45 -40.94
N PHE A 76 13.28 4.88 -40.05
CA PHE A 76 13.75 3.93 -39.04
C PHE A 76 14.42 2.71 -39.68
N ILE A 77 13.81 2.12 -40.73
CA ILE A 77 14.41 1.00 -41.47
C ILE A 77 15.74 1.40 -42.09
N ALA A 78 15.82 2.59 -42.68
CA ALA A 78 17.04 3.10 -43.27
C ALA A 78 18.14 3.33 -42.21
N CYS A 79 17.77 3.84 -41.03
CA CYS A 79 18.71 4.12 -39.95
C CYS A 79 19.12 2.88 -39.13
N CYS A 80 18.50 1.71 -39.33
CA CYS A 80 18.89 0.46 -38.68
C CYS A 80 20.32 -0.01 -39.01
N CYS A 81 21.02 0.66 -39.94
CA CYS A 81 22.46 0.47 -40.14
C CYS A 81 23.33 1.20 -39.10
N ASP A 82 22.76 2.17 -38.36
CA ASP A 82 23.42 2.93 -37.30
C ASP A 82 22.82 2.56 -35.94
N GLU A 83 23.66 2.00 -35.07
CA GLU A 83 23.28 1.54 -33.74
C GLU A 83 22.71 2.67 -32.87
N ARG A 84 23.26 3.88 -33.01
CA ARG A 84 22.87 5.02 -32.17
C ARG A 84 21.45 5.47 -32.49
N CYS A 85 21.03 5.39 -33.74
CA CYS A 85 19.67 5.72 -34.16
C CYS A 85 18.65 4.77 -33.49
N VAL A 86 18.90 3.46 -33.61
CA VAL A 86 18.01 2.44 -33.05
C VAL A 86 17.95 2.54 -31.53
N ILE A 87 19.09 2.70 -30.85
CA ILE A 87 19.15 2.88 -29.39
C ILE A 87 18.30 4.09 -28.96
N ALA A 88 18.39 5.22 -29.65
CA ALA A 88 17.62 6.41 -29.29
C ALA A 88 16.11 6.13 -29.31
N VAL A 89 15.61 5.51 -30.39
CA VAL A 89 14.19 5.16 -30.53
C VAL A 89 13.76 4.15 -29.46
N VAL A 90 14.52 3.06 -29.28
CA VAL A 90 14.18 2.00 -28.32
C VAL A 90 14.25 2.52 -26.88
N ALA A 91 15.22 3.37 -26.55
CA ALA A 91 15.32 3.98 -25.23
C ALA A 91 14.13 4.89 -24.93
N THR A 92 13.68 5.70 -25.91
CA THR A 92 12.45 6.47 -25.78
C THR A 92 11.26 5.56 -25.50
N TRP A 93 11.05 4.52 -26.30
CA TRP A 93 9.94 3.57 -26.08
C TRP A 93 10.02 2.91 -24.71
N TYR A 94 11.21 2.49 -24.28
CA TYR A 94 11.42 1.89 -22.96
C TYR A 94 11.01 2.82 -21.81
N GLN A 95 11.33 4.12 -21.91
CA GLN A 95 10.94 5.10 -20.91
C GLN A 95 9.41 5.17 -20.77
N PHE A 96 8.69 5.35 -21.89
CA PHE A 96 7.23 5.48 -21.86
C PHE A 96 6.53 4.17 -21.44
N LEU A 97 6.96 3.02 -21.98
CA LEU A 97 6.36 1.73 -21.65
C LEU A 97 6.50 1.34 -20.17
N ASN A 98 7.51 1.88 -19.47
CA ASN A 98 7.74 1.62 -18.05
C ASN A 98 7.21 2.70 -17.11
N GLN A 99 6.70 3.84 -17.61
CA GLN A 99 6.11 4.88 -16.76
C GLN A 99 4.94 4.32 -15.94
N ASP A 100 4.03 3.56 -16.54
CA ASP A 100 2.90 2.89 -15.86
C ASP A 100 3.35 1.96 -14.72
N ARG A 101 4.51 1.31 -14.86
CA ARG A 101 5.06 0.42 -13.82
C ARG A 101 5.74 1.22 -12.72
N ALA A 102 6.42 2.30 -13.07
CA ALA A 102 7.07 3.19 -12.11
C ALA A 102 6.04 3.94 -11.25
N THR A 103 4.93 4.40 -11.84
CA THR A 103 3.81 5.03 -11.12
C THR A 103 3.14 4.04 -10.18
N LYS A 104 2.85 2.81 -10.61
CA LYS A 104 2.33 1.73 -9.76
C LYS A 104 3.22 1.44 -8.56
N LYS A 105 4.53 1.20 -8.78
CA LYS A 105 5.50 0.96 -7.69
C LYS A 105 5.57 2.13 -6.70
N SER A 106 5.47 3.36 -7.19
CA SER A 106 5.45 4.55 -6.33
C SER A 106 4.16 4.62 -5.51
N GLY A 107 3.02 4.28 -6.12
CA GLY A 107 1.73 4.15 -5.45
C GLY A 107 1.73 3.09 -4.35
N ASP A 108 2.30 1.91 -4.61
CA ASP A 108 2.41 0.83 -3.61
C ASP A 108 3.24 1.26 -2.40
N ARG A 109 4.36 1.95 -2.65
CA ARG A 109 5.21 2.50 -1.57
C ARG A 109 4.46 3.54 -0.75
N LEU A 110 3.72 4.45 -1.40
CA LEU A 110 2.90 5.44 -0.71
C LEU A 110 1.80 4.78 0.12
N SER A 111 1.12 3.78 -0.44
CA SER A 111 0.08 3.00 0.24
C SER A 111 0.62 2.31 1.49
N ALA A 112 1.81 1.72 1.42
CA ALA A 112 2.47 1.11 2.57
C ALA A 112 2.80 2.13 3.68
N VAL A 113 3.25 3.34 3.33
CA VAL A 113 3.50 4.42 4.30
C VAL A 113 2.20 4.88 4.94
N LEU A 114 1.15 5.09 4.15
CA LEU A 114 -0.18 5.47 4.65
C LEU A 114 -0.77 4.40 5.57
N ALA A 115 -0.62 3.12 5.24
CA ALA A 115 -1.08 2.01 6.07
C ALA A 115 -0.42 2.04 7.46
N LYS A 116 0.89 2.31 7.53
CA LYS A 116 1.61 2.47 8.81
C LYS A 116 1.11 3.68 9.60
N ALA A 117 0.89 4.82 8.94
CA ALA A 117 0.37 6.03 9.59
C ALA A 117 -1.05 5.80 10.14
N VAL A 118 -1.90 5.10 9.39
CA VAL A 118 -3.25 4.72 9.84
C VAL A 118 -3.20 3.77 11.04
N ASP A 119 -2.31 2.79 11.04
CA ASP A 119 -2.13 1.87 12.18
C ASP A 119 -1.65 2.60 13.45
N ALA A 120 -0.70 3.52 13.31
CA ALA A 120 -0.25 4.38 14.41
C ALA A 120 -1.40 5.25 14.95
N ASN A 121 -2.21 5.86 14.08
CA ASN A 121 -3.37 6.64 14.49
C ASN A 121 -4.42 5.80 15.21
N LYS A 122 -4.67 4.56 14.77
CA LYS A 122 -5.58 3.63 15.46
C LYS A 122 -5.07 3.29 16.86
N LYS A 123 -3.77 3.02 17.01
CA LYS A 123 -3.13 2.78 18.31
C LYS A 123 -3.25 3.99 19.22
N LEU A 124 -3.01 5.20 18.70
CA LEU A 124 -3.15 6.45 19.46
C LEU A 124 -4.58 6.64 19.95
N ALA A 125 -5.57 6.44 19.06
CA ALA A 125 -6.98 6.56 19.42
C ALA A 125 -7.37 5.56 20.52
N ALA A 126 -6.91 4.31 20.42
CA ALA A 126 -7.15 3.29 21.45
C ALA A 126 -6.50 3.67 22.79
N TYR A 127 -5.27 4.17 22.77
CA TYR A 127 -4.57 4.67 23.95
C TYR A 127 -5.34 5.82 24.61
N LEU A 128 -5.70 6.86 23.83
CA LEU A 128 -6.45 8.01 24.33
C LEU A 128 -7.79 7.61 24.95
N TRP A 129 -8.48 6.65 24.34
CA TRP A 129 -9.72 6.11 24.89
C TRP A 129 -9.52 5.43 26.24
N ARG A 130 -8.46 4.61 26.39
CA ARG A 130 -8.11 3.97 27.68
C ARG A 130 -7.78 5.01 28.75
N VAL A 131 -7.00 6.04 28.41
CA VAL A 131 -6.66 7.15 29.32
C VAL A 131 -7.92 7.90 29.75
N ALA A 132 -8.80 8.26 28.82
CA ALA A 132 -10.04 8.97 29.13
C ALA A 132 -10.95 8.14 30.06
N ARG A 133 -11.07 6.84 29.79
CA ARG A 133 -11.79 5.89 30.64
C ARG A 133 -11.18 5.81 32.04
N ALA A 134 -9.85 5.65 32.15
CA ALA A 134 -9.14 5.58 33.43
C ALA A 134 -9.31 6.87 34.24
N LYS A 135 -9.16 8.04 33.61
CA LYS A 135 -9.40 9.34 34.23
C LYS A 135 -10.81 9.48 34.80
N THR A 136 -11.82 9.02 34.05
CA THR A 136 -13.21 9.07 34.48
C THR A 136 -13.45 8.17 35.70
N TRP A 137 -12.87 6.97 35.68
CA TRP A 137 -12.94 6.04 36.80
C TRP A 137 -12.24 6.58 38.05
N LEU A 138 -11.05 7.17 37.91
CA LEU A 138 -10.31 7.78 39.01
C LEU A 138 -11.11 8.90 39.68
N LYS A 139 -11.75 9.78 38.90
CA LYS A 139 -12.62 10.83 39.44
C LYS A 139 -13.79 10.25 40.23
N LYS A 140 -14.51 9.27 39.66
CA LYS A 140 -15.63 8.61 40.34
C LYS A 140 -15.20 7.96 41.66
N ASN A 141 -14.02 7.34 41.67
CA ASN A 141 -13.47 6.72 42.88
C ASN A 141 -13.04 7.73 43.93
N GLN A 142 -12.44 8.85 43.51
CA GLN A 142 -12.10 9.92 44.43
C GLN A 142 -13.36 10.42 45.14
N ASP A 143 -14.47 10.62 44.41
CA ASP A 143 -15.75 11.02 45.00
C ASP A 143 -16.32 9.95 45.95
N PHE A 144 -16.25 8.68 45.55
CA PHE A 144 -16.69 7.55 46.39
C PHE A 144 -15.91 7.49 47.71
N LEU A 145 -14.57 7.54 47.64
CA LEU A 145 -13.70 7.45 48.81
C LEU A 145 -13.86 8.66 49.73
N SER A 146 -14.00 9.87 49.18
CA SER A 146 -14.31 11.07 49.97
C SER A 146 -15.60 10.89 50.78
N ARG A 147 -16.69 10.42 50.14
CA ARG A 147 -17.97 10.13 50.82
C ARG A 147 -17.84 9.08 51.91
N GLN A 148 -17.12 7.98 51.66
CA GLN A 148 -16.92 6.95 52.69
C GLN A 148 -16.09 7.48 53.87
N THR A 149 -15.09 8.33 53.59
CA THR A 149 -14.25 8.95 54.62
C THR A 149 -15.07 9.91 55.49
N GLU A 150 -15.98 10.69 54.91
CA GLU A 150 -16.92 11.55 55.65
C GLU A 150 -17.85 10.76 56.58
N ILE A 151 -18.39 9.63 56.12
CA ILE A 151 -19.24 8.74 56.94
C ILE A 151 -18.44 8.15 58.13
N LEU A 152 -17.20 7.75 57.89
CA LEU A 152 -16.33 7.22 58.94
C LEU A 152 -15.86 8.32 59.90
N ALA A 153 -15.63 9.54 59.42
CA ALA A 153 -15.25 10.70 60.26
C ALA A 153 -16.41 11.16 61.16
N SER A 154 -17.65 11.13 60.66
CA SER A 154 -18.86 11.48 61.43
C SER A 154 -19.19 10.47 62.55
N ARG A 155 -18.59 9.27 62.53
CA ARG A 155 -18.58 8.29 63.65
C ARG A 155 -17.98 8.86 64.94
N ARG A 156 -17.08 9.85 64.84
CA ARG A 156 -16.47 10.52 66.00
C ARG A 156 -17.45 11.42 66.76
N GLN A 157 -18.60 11.76 66.17
CA GLN A 157 -19.58 12.66 66.78
C GLN A 157 -20.97 12.04 67.07
N ARG A 158 -21.34 10.90 66.48
CA ARG A 158 -22.63 10.24 66.74
C ARG A 158 -22.45 8.73 66.93
N SER A 159 -23.13 8.19 67.94
CA SER A 159 -23.20 6.77 68.34
C SER A 159 -23.91 5.86 67.30
N GLY A 160 -23.50 5.91 66.03
CA GLY A 160 -24.08 5.13 64.94
C GLY A 160 -23.12 4.05 64.44
N GLN A 161 -22.97 2.93 65.16
CA GLN A 161 -22.09 1.81 64.76
C GLN A 161 -22.52 1.17 63.42
N SER A 162 -23.81 1.06 63.15
CA SER A 162 -24.35 0.39 61.95
C SER A 162 -23.98 1.06 60.62
N SER A 163 -23.86 2.39 60.57
CA SER A 163 -23.52 3.11 59.33
C SER A 163 -22.03 2.94 58.96
N ALA A 164 -21.17 2.91 59.98
CA ALA A 164 -19.73 2.73 59.79
C ALA A 164 -19.38 1.30 59.33
N ASP A 165 -20.05 0.29 59.89
CA ASP A 165 -19.82 -1.10 59.51
C ASP A 165 -20.24 -1.37 58.06
N GLU A 166 -21.33 -0.74 57.60
CA GLU A 166 -21.77 -0.76 56.20
C GLU A 166 -20.76 -0.08 55.27
N SER A 167 -20.21 1.09 55.65
CA SER A 167 -19.12 1.73 54.89
C SER A 167 -17.86 0.87 54.78
N LEU A 168 -17.46 0.18 55.85
CA LEU A 168 -16.31 -0.73 55.83
C LEU A 168 -16.55 -1.96 54.94
N ARG A 169 -17.78 -2.47 54.87
CA ARG A 169 -18.15 -3.54 53.92
C ARG A 169 -18.02 -3.06 52.48
N ARG A 170 -18.54 -1.87 52.16
CA ARG A 170 -18.43 -1.27 50.82
C ARG A 170 -17.00 -1.04 50.38
N LEU A 171 -16.13 -0.57 51.29
CA LEU A 171 -14.70 -0.40 51.00
C LEU A 171 -13.99 -1.73 50.70
N ARG A 172 -14.31 -2.79 51.45
CA ARG A 172 -13.76 -4.13 51.20
C ARG A 172 -14.19 -4.67 49.84
N HIS A 173 -15.47 -4.56 49.51
CA HIS A 173 -16.01 -4.96 48.21
C HIS A 173 -15.37 -4.17 47.06
N TRP A 174 -15.28 -2.84 47.18
CA TRP A 174 -14.63 -2.00 46.18
C TRP A 174 -13.16 -2.39 45.96
N TYR A 175 -12.43 -2.72 47.03
CA TYR A 175 -11.04 -3.14 46.90
C TYR A 175 -10.87 -4.47 46.16
N SER A 176 -11.71 -5.47 46.44
CA SER A 176 -11.61 -6.79 45.79
C SER A 176 -12.10 -6.77 44.35
N GLU A 177 -13.27 -6.19 44.11
CA GLU A 177 -13.98 -6.31 42.82
C GLU A 177 -13.66 -5.19 41.83
N GLU A 178 -13.41 -3.97 42.30
CA GLU A 178 -13.27 -2.81 41.41
C GLU A 178 -11.83 -2.31 41.29
N LYS A 179 -11.10 -2.17 42.41
CA LYS A 179 -9.74 -1.61 42.38
C LYS A 179 -8.74 -2.58 41.72
N ARG A 180 -8.73 -3.85 42.14
CA ARG A 180 -7.77 -4.85 41.65
C ARG A 180 -7.72 -4.99 40.13
N PRO A 181 -8.83 -5.18 39.41
CA PRO A 181 -8.78 -5.32 37.95
C PRO A 181 -8.35 -4.04 37.23
N GLN A 182 -8.65 -2.87 37.79
CA GLN A 182 -8.29 -1.59 37.17
C GLN A 182 -6.80 -1.24 37.28
N ILE A 183 -6.08 -1.80 38.26
CA ILE A 183 -4.62 -1.68 38.33
C ILE A 183 -3.96 -2.32 37.10
N ALA A 184 -4.43 -3.51 36.69
CA ALA A 184 -3.91 -4.16 35.49
C ALA A 184 -4.19 -3.34 34.21
N GLN A 185 -5.38 -2.72 34.12
CA GLN A 185 -5.72 -1.86 32.98
C GLN A 185 -4.90 -0.56 32.97
N MET A 186 -4.59 0.03 34.13
CA MET A 186 -3.72 1.21 34.24
C MET A 186 -2.28 0.89 33.86
N ASN A 187 -1.74 -0.27 34.29
CA ASN A 187 -0.42 -0.71 33.88
C ASN A 187 -0.33 -0.89 32.35
N GLN A 188 -1.40 -1.37 31.71
CA GLN A 188 -1.43 -1.49 30.24
C GLN A 188 -1.34 -0.13 29.54
N ILE A 189 -1.86 0.96 30.14
CA ILE A 189 -1.72 2.31 29.59
C ILE A 189 -0.25 2.76 29.62
N GLU A 190 0.47 2.47 30.70
CA GLU A 190 1.90 2.78 30.81
C GLU A 190 2.72 2.01 29.78
N VAL A 191 2.42 0.73 29.59
CA VAL A 191 3.01 -0.10 28.53
C VAL A 191 2.72 0.51 27.16
N ASP A 192 1.46 0.79 26.84
CA ASP A 192 1.05 1.34 25.54
C ASP A 192 1.72 2.71 25.25
N PHE A 193 2.03 3.51 26.27
CA PHE A 193 2.76 4.77 26.13
C PHE A 193 4.25 4.55 25.80
N LEU A 194 4.89 3.56 26.41
CA LEU A 194 6.32 3.27 26.20
C LEU A 194 6.63 2.61 24.86
N TYR A 195 5.63 1.96 24.24
CA TYR A 195 5.75 1.29 22.93
C TYR A 195 5.20 2.13 21.76
N PHE A 196 4.99 3.43 22.00
CA PHE A 196 4.71 4.42 20.97
C PHE A 196 6.01 4.99 20.40
#